data_AF-A0A5E4RC85-F1
#
_entry.id   AF-A0A5E4RC85-F1
#
_cell.length_a   1.000
_cell.length_b   1.000
_cell.length_c   1.000
_cell.angle_alpha   90.00
_cell.angle_beta   90.00
_cell.angle_gamma   90.00
#
_symmetry.space_group_name_H-M   'P 1'
#
loop_
_entity.id
_entity.type
_entity.pdbx_description
1 polymer ?
#
loop_
_entity_poly.entity_id
_entity_poly.type
_entity_poly.pdbx_seq_one_letter_code
_entity_poly.pdbx_strand_id
1 'polypeptide(L)'
;MPSQFKFCRLMQAPRLYAHLPEPYDPGKPPGTPPPKSPPDDDEPTPMPPPDRPLDPPVEEPPTRPPGKYVSEGRRDRRTSAVVRLPH
;
A
#
# COMPACT_ATOMS: atom_id res chain seq x y z
N MET A 1 -35.33 51.96 -30.20
CA MET A 1 -33.89 51.57 -30.16
C MET A 1 -33.72 50.50 -29.09
N PRO A 2 -33.46 49.23 -29.45
CA PRO A 2 -33.23 48.18 -28.46
C PRO A 2 -31.97 48.51 -27.65
N SER A 3 -32.09 48.38 -26.33
CA SER A 3 -31.07 48.76 -25.34
C SER A 3 -29.75 48.01 -25.56
N GLN A 4 -28.72 48.76 -25.94
CA GLN A 4 -27.34 48.29 -26.18
C GLN A 4 -26.71 47.66 -24.92
N PHE A 5 -27.29 47.87 -23.73
CA PHE A 5 -26.79 47.35 -22.45
C PHE A 5 -26.83 45.82 -22.34
N LYS A 6 -27.74 45.15 -23.06
CA LYS A 6 -27.83 43.67 -22.99
C LYS A 6 -26.74 42.97 -23.80
N PHE A 7 -26.21 43.65 -24.82
CA PHE A 7 -25.19 43.08 -25.70
C PHE A 7 -23.80 43.04 -25.04
N CYS A 8 -23.46 44.07 -24.26
CA CYS A 8 -22.19 44.14 -23.53
C CYS A 8 -22.02 43.00 -22.53
N ARG A 9 -23.10 42.61 -21.83
CA ARG A 9 -23.05 41.54 -20.82
C ARG A 9 -22.86 40.16 -21.44
N LEU A 10 -23.44 39.92 -22.61
CA LEU A 10 -23.38 38.62 -23.31
C LEU A 10 -21.98 38.36 -23.90
N MET A 11 -21.33 39.40 -24.41
CA MET A 11 -20.00 39.36 -25.04
C MET A 11 -18.83 39.20 -24.04
N GLN A 12 -19.05 39.45 -22.75
CA GLN A 12 -18.01 39.36 -21.73
C GLN A 12 -17.93 37.98 -21.06
N ALA A 13 -19.01 37.19 -21.10
CA ALA A 13 -19.05 35.87 -20.46
C ALA A 13 -17.95 34.89 -20.91
N PRO A 14 -17.59 34.80 -22.20
CA PRO A 14 -16.51 33.90 -22.63
C PRO A 14 -15.13 34.34 -22.17
N ARG A 15 -14.92 35.65 -21.92
CA ARG A 15 -13.63 36.20 -21.49
C ARG A 15 -13.34 35.97 -20.01
N LEU A 16 -14.37 35.82 -19.18
CA LEU A 16 -14.20 35.61 -17.73
C LEU A 16 -13.52 34.27 -17.40
N TYR A 17 -13.71 33.26 -18.26
CA TYR A 17 -13.15 31.91 -18.06
C TYR A 17 -11.87 31.67 -18.85
N ALA A 18 -11.46 32.59 -19.72
CA ALA A 18 -10.25 32.46 -20.54
C ALA A 18 -8.94 32.49 -19.72
N HIS A 19 -9.02 32.91 -18.46
CA HIS A 19 -7.89 32.93 -17.52
C HIS A 19 -7.90 31.75 -16.55
N LEU A 20 -8.95 30.92 -16.56
CA LEU A 20 -8.99 29.75 -15.70
C LEU A 20 -8.10 28.66 -16.29
N PRO A 21 -7.40 27.89 -15.43
CA PRO A 21 -6.71 26.71 -15.88
C PRO A 21 -7.69 25.73 -16.53
N GLU A 22 -7.18 24.91 -17.43
CA GLU A 22 -7.96 23.81 -18.01
C GLU A 22 -8.55 22.95 -16.88
N PRO A 23 -9.84 22.59 -16.96
CA PRO A 23 -10.44 21.63 -16.03
C PRO A 23 -9.68 20.32 -16.02
N TYR A 24 -9.62 19.67 -14.85
CA TYR A 24 -9.01 18.34 -14.73
C TYR A 24 -9.76 17.33 -15.60
N ASP A 25 -9.03 16.71 -16.53
CA ASP A 25 -9.52 15.63 -17.37
C ASP A 25 -8.98 14.28 -16.85
N PRO A 26 -9.81 13.43 -16.24
CA PRO A 26 -9.38 12.12 -15.75
C PRO A 26 -9.01 11.13 -16.88
N GLY A 27 -9.38 11.43 -18.13
CA GLY A 27 -8.94 10.67 -19.31
C GLY A 27 -7.54 11.05 -19.79
N LYS A 28 -7.00 12.19 -19.34
CA LYS A 28 -5.65 12.64 -19.65
C LYS A 28 -4.68 11.97 -18.66
N PRO A 29 -3.69 11.20 -19.13
CA PRO A 29 -2.72 10.61 -18.23
C PRO A 29 -1.99 11.74 -17.48
N PRO A 30 -1.65 11.54 -16.19
CA PRO A 30 -0.78 12.49 -15.50
C PRO A 30 0.47 12.67 -16.35
N GLY A 31 0.85 13.94 -16.58
CA GLY A 31 2.01 14.25 -17.40
C GLY A 31 3.20 13.43 -16.94
N THR A 32 3.99 12.90 -17.89
CA THR A 32 5.19 12.16 -17.56
C THR A 32 6.06 13.07 -16.68
N PRO A 33 6.44 12.64 -15.46
CA PRO A 33 7.36 13.43 -14.66
C PRO A 33 8.64 13.65 -15.47
N PRO A 34 9.31 14.79 -15.31
CA PRO A 34 10.60 15.01 -15.98
C PRO A 34 11.55 13.86 -15.63
N PRO A 35 12.46 13.49 -16.56
CA PRO A 35 13.48 12.50 -16.24
C PRO A 35 14.26 12.98 -15.01
N LYS A 36 14.58 12.04 -14.10
CA LYS A 36 15.45 12.35 -12.98
C LYS A 36 16.75 12.92 -13.54
N SER A 37 17.18 14.05 -12.98
CA SER A 37 18.53 14.56 -13.21
C SER A 37 19.54 13.45 -12.91
N PRO A 38 20.63 13.34 -13.68
CA PRO A 38 21.73 12.47 -13.29
C PRO A 38 22.18 12.82 -11.86
N PRO A 39 22.65 11.84 -11.07
CA PRO A 39 23.24 12.10 -9.77
C PRO A 39 24.33 13.18 -9.92
N ASP A 40 24.34 14.14 -9.01
CA ASP A 40 25.39 15.16 -8.99
C ASP A 40 26.70 14.47 -8.56
N ASP A 41 27.78 14.61 -9.35
CA ASP A 41 29.08 14.02 -9.01
C ASP A 41 29.68 14.66 -7.73
N ASP A 42 29.18 15.84 -7.33
CA ASP A 42 29.50 16.50 -6.06
C ASP A 42 28.61 16.05 -4.89
N GLU A 43 27.64 15.13 -5.10
CA GLU A 43 26.82 14.62 -3.99
C GLU A 43 27.68 13.72 -3.08
N PRO A 44 27.80 14.05 -1.78
CA PRO A 44 28.58 13.23 -0.88
C PRO A 44 27.96 11.83 -0.79
N THR A 45 28.80 10.80 -0.99
CA THR A 45 28.39 9.41 -0.79
C THR A 45 27.70 9.28 0.58
N PRO A 46 26.46 8.77 0.65
CA PRO A 46 25.75 8.65 1.91
C PRO A 46 26.54 7.75 2.86
N MET A 47 26.61 8.15 4.14
CA MET A 47 27.27 7.34 5.16
C MET A 47 26.61 5.96 5.25
N PRO A 48 27.40 4.88 5.45
CA PRO A 48 26.84 3.57 5.72
C PRO A 48 25.98 3.63 6.99
N PRO A 49 24.93 2.78 7.09
CA PRO A 49 24.16 2.69 8.31
C PRO A 49 25.07 2.30 9.48
N PRO A 50 24.77 2.76 10.71
CA PRO A 50 25.54 2.39 11.88
C PRO A 50 25.50 0.87 12.09
N ASP A 51 26.58 0.33 12.65
CA ASP A 51 26.64 -1.08 13.04
C ASP A 51 25.45 -1.41 13.94
N ARG A 52 24.77 -2.52 13.61
CA ARG A 52 23.70 -3.02 14.49
C ARG A 52 24.33 -3.46 15.80
N PRO A 53 23.66 -3.22 16.95
CA PRO A 53 24.12 -3.77 18.20
C PRO A 53 24.21 -5.29 18.08
N LEU A 54 25.18 -5.88 18.77
CA LEU A 54 25.27 -7.33 18.89
C LEU A 54 23.99 -7.87 19.52
N ASP A 55 23.46 -8.97 18.97
CA ASP A 55 22.32 -9.66 19.57
C ASP A 55 22.69 -10.08 21.00
N PRO A 56 21.76 -9.96 21.97
CA PRO A 56 21.99 -10.48 23.30
C PRO A 56 22.25 -12.00 23.24
N PRO A 57 23.04 -12.55 24.18
CA PRO A 57 23.30 -13.98 24.22
C PRO A 57 21.96 -14.73 24.32
N VAL A 58 21.80 -15.75 23.48
CA VAL A 58 20.64 -16.65 23.57
C VAL A 58 20.80 -17.51 24.81
N GLU A 59 19.80 -17.49 25.70
CA GLU A 59 19.71 -18.48 26.77
C GLU A 59 19.38 -19.84 26.14
N GLU A 60 20.22 -20.84 26.38
CA GLU A 60 19.96 -22.19 25.89
C GLU A 60 18.65 -22.70 26.51
N PRO A 61 17.69 -23.21 25.71
CA PRO A 61 16.48 -23.79 26.28
C PRO A 61 16.86 -24.96 27.19
N PRO A 62 16.16 -25.16 28.32
CA PRO A 62 16.49 -26.24 29.24
C PRO A 62 16.46 -27.58 28.51
N THR A 63 17.56 -28.31 28.61
CA THR A 63 17.66 -29.66 28.04
C THR A 63 16.63 -30.56 28.72
N ARG A 64 15.73 -31.16 27.94
CA ARG A 64 14.79 -32.12 28.51
C ARG A 64 15.58 -33.32 29.06
N PRO A 65 15.28 -33.81 30.26
CA PRO A 65 15.93 -35.00 30.78
C PRO A 65 15.72 -36.17 29.81
N PRO A 66 16.76 -36.97 29.52
CA PRO A 66 16.60 -38.14 28.69
C PRO A 66 15.60 -39.10 29.33
N GLY A 67 14.57 -39.51 28.58
CA GLY A 67 13.75 -40.66 28.95
C GLY A 67 12.25 -40.45 29.18
N LYS A 68 11.60 -39.42 28.63
CA LYS A 68 10.13 -39.32 28.64
C LYS A 68 9.57 -39.09 27.24
N TYR A 69 9.60 -40.14 26.42
CA TYR A 69 8.67 -40.26 25.29
C TYR A 69 7.36 -40.83 25.84
N VAL A 70 6.31 -40.01 25.92
CA VAL A 70 4.95 -40.54 26.06
C VAL A 70 4.57 -41.06 24.69
N SER A 71 4.49 -42.39 24.55
CA SER A 71 3.85 -43.00 23.38
C SER A 71 2.35 -42.69 23.45
N GLU A 72 1.93 -41.63 22.77
CA GLU A 72 0.52 -41.47 22.40
C GLU A 72 0.17 -42.66 21.49
N GLY A 73 -0.43 -43.69 22.10
CA GLY A 73 -0.94 -44.85 21.40
C GLY A 73 -1.90 -44.38 20.31
N ARG A 74 -1.59 -44.73 19.06
CA ARG A 74 -2.49 -44.58 17.92
C ARG A 74 -3.85 -45.20 18.27
N ARG A 75 -4.83 -44.38 18.62
CA ARG A 75 -6.24 -44.74 18.46
C ARG A 75 -6.71 -44.19 17.14
N ASP A 76 -6.32 -44.89 16.08
CA ASP A 76 -6.97 -44.74 14.79
C ASP A 76 -8.08 -45.79 14.66
N ARG A 77 -9.22 -45.36 14.12
CA ARG A 77 -10.36 -46.13 13.59
C ARG A 77 -11.28 -46.93 14.53
N ARG A 78 -12.45 -46.35 14.81
CA ARG A 78 -13.68 -46.63 14.01
C ARG A 78 -14.89 -45.82 14.50
N THR A 79 -15.35 -44.95 13.61
CA THR A 79 -16.74 -44.52 13.38
C THR A 79 -17.83 -45.25 14.18
N SER A 80 -18.61 -44.50 14.96
CA SER A 80 -20.02 -44.81 15.23
C SER A 80 -20.86 -43.57 14.94
N ALA A 81 -21.07 -43.30 13.64
CA ALA A 81 -22.17 -42.43 13.23
C ALA A 81 -23.48 -43.18 13.50
N VAL A 82 -24.18 -42.81 14.56
CA VAL A 82 -25.55 -43.28 14.80
C VAL A 82 -26.45 -42.52 13.84
N VAL A 83 -26.65 -43.08 12.66
CA VAL A 83 -27.76 -42.71 11.78
C VAL A 83 -29.01 -43.38 12.35
N ARG A 84 -29.94 -42.59 12.89
CA ARG A 84 -31.34 -43.02 13.03
C ARG A 84 -32.19 -42.20 12.06
N LEU A 85 -32.81 -42.94 11.14
CA LEU A 85 -33.78 -42.47 10.15
C LEU A 85 -35.07 -41.94 10.81
N PRO A 86 -35.88 -41.15 10.08
CA PRO A 86 -37.05 -40.47 10.62
C PRO A 86 -38.24 -41.42 10.78
N HIS A 87 -39.16 -41.04 11.67
CA HIS A 87 -40.57 -41.40 11.56
C HIS A 87 -41.44 -40.30 12.15
#